data_AF-A0A8T8D6J7-F1
#
_entry.id   AF-A0A8T8D6J7-F1
#
_cell.length_a   1.000
_cell.length_b   1.000
_cell.length_c   1.000
_cell.angle_alpha   90.00
_cell.angle_beta   90.00
_cell.angle_gamma   90.00
#
_symmetry.space_group_name_H-M   'P 1'
#
loop_
_entity.id
_entity.type
_entity.pdbx_description
1 polymer ?
#
loop_
_entity_poly.entity_id
_entity_poly.type
_entity_poly.pdbx_seq_one_letter_code
_entity_poly.pdbx_strand_id
1 'polypeptide(L)'
;MALAEQNGPALPEQGDHPKRSEVPGTGSAAGGEETARQGTGALQAARALWLARRWPEPQGSWTRPVTREELARWLVTALVRPAPPSLPAEEALSMAVALGWVPPEWGLGGGGTPGGGTPAGGGDEVPAGVMDGQPAGRPKGSQAGQPSGQPEEQPGGKPPGQPGEERAGQPAGGVLPLQARDLGEVEARVLGDQGPGERAISHPAAGVTLAEALPWFLSLVERAGMLFDGEGTVVRLDAGHGWIEVTQGDLRRILVLDGQAAVYLNGRTARLDDLQPGDEIRWVESPPGPDGTTLPPPDGKPAGAPSTTAAYVEGYRWILQGTVDRVDWRRHHLVLVLAGWAPSPPGTGPGSTPAAPAAGRPPAPWHVPGPGDAAERNVPPAAGTGGDRAGSGRATVEPGPGAVAGASAPVPGTSLGGRGTQEGQDAPGAPGPAVRVALQVEPGATVQVNGRSGSLAALRPGDRVSVTLRRATGAVRQLRAARISVRGQVVAVDLLRGVITVRTGSGIGRWVIGTDAVILRDGAGARLADLRPGDGVWLALEAPSLASYVEGRTGPEEQPPGGA
;
A
#
# COMPACT_ATOMS: atom_id res chain seq x y z
N MET A 1 11.10 18.08 69.94
CA MET A 1 10.76 17.98 68.50
C MET A 1 9.31 17.53 68.39
N ALA A 2 8.38 18.47 68.27
CA ALA A 2 7.00 18.23 67.88
C ALA A 2 6.45 19.55 67.33
N LEU A 3 5.89 19.49 66.12
CA LEU A 3 5.54 20.61 65.25
C LEU A 3 4.29 21.35 65.72
N ALA A 4 4.32 22.66 65.47
CA ALA A 4 3.29 23.63 65.78
C ALA A 4 2.08 23.54 64.84
N GLU A 5 0.90 23.76 65.43
CA GLU A 5 -0.37 24.01 64.78
C GLU A 5 -0.41 25.41 64.14
N GLN A 6 -0.95 25.51 62.93
CA GLN A 6 -1.40 26.78 62.34
C GLN A 6 -2.87 26.66 61.92
N ASN A 7 -3.69 27.49 62.56
CA ASN A 7 -5.07 27.79 62.21
C ASN A 7 -5.15 28.65 60.93
N GLY A 8 -6.07 28.31 60.03
CA GLY A 8 -6.48 29.14 58.89
C GLY A 8 -8.01 29.34 58.88
N PRO A 9 -8.54 30.54 58.58
CA PRO A 9 -9.96 30.85 58.78
C PRO A 9 -10.86 30.65 57.55
N ALA A 10 -12.12 30.33 57.88
CA ALA A 10 -13.42 30.56 57.22
C ALA A 10 -13.51 30.95 55.73
N LEU A 11 -14.29 30.13 55.00
CA LEU A 11 -14.92 30.39 53.69
C LEU A 11 -16.20 31.24 53.84
N PRO A 12 -16.56 32.07 52.84
CA PRO A 12 -17.94 32.46 52.60
C PRO A 12 -18.55 31.79 51.35
N GLU A 13 -19.83 31.47 51.53
CA GLU A 13 -20.98 31.26 50.61
C GLU A 13 -20.76 31.48 49.11
N GLN A 14 -21.02 30.50 48.25
CA GLN A 14 -22.33 30.06 47.73
C GLN A 14 -23.02 31.14 46.87
N GLY A 15 -22.77 31.08 45.56
CA GLY A 15 -23.43 31.88 44.52
C GLY A 15 -23.98 30.99 43.40
N ASP A 16 -25.23 31.26 43.06
CA ASP A 16 -26.10 30.57 42.10
C ASP A 16 -25.50 30.27 40.71
N HIS A 17 -25.73 29.05 40.23
CA HIS A 17 -25.59 28.68 38.82
C HIS A 17 -26.97 28.65 38.14
N PRO A 18 -27.16 29.34 37.00
CA PRO A 18 -28.41 29.26 36.25
C PRO A 18 -28.55 27.94 35.51
N LYS A 19 -29.75 27.34 35.63
CA LYS A 19 -30.20 26.17 34.87
C LYS A 19 -30.10 26.46 33.36
N ARG A 20 -29.21 25.74 32.65
CA ARG A 20 -29.27 25.60 31.19
C ARG A 20 -30.23 24.46 30.86
N SER A 21 -31.32 24.79 30.19
CA SER A 21 -32.21 23.85 29.53
C SER A 21 -31.50 23.23 28.34
N GLU A 22 -31.29 21.91 28.37
CA GLU A 22 -30.87 21.13 27.21
C GLU A 22 -32.07 20.93 26.27
N VAL A 23 -31.94 21.43 25.05
CA VAL A 23 -32.84 21.11 23.93
C VAL A 23 -32.25 19.89 23.22
N PRO A 24 -33.02 18.83 22.92
CA PRO A 24 -32.53 17.67 22.21
C PRO A 24 -32.27 18.04 20.74
N GLY A 25 -31.00 18.17 20.37
CA GLY A 25 -30.55 18.36 19.00
C GLY A 25 -30.71 17.07 18.20
N THR A 26 -31.45 17.15 17.11
CA THR A 26 -31.65 16.12 16.09
C THR A 26 -30.31 15.61 15.54
N GLY A 27 -30.15 14.28 15.52
CA GLY A 27 -28.95 13.58 15.07
C GLY A 27 -28.52 13.98 13.66
N SER A 28 -27.39 14.67 13.58
CA SER A 28 -26.70 14.99 12.34
C SER A 28 -25.72 13.87 12.00
N ALA A 29 -25.68 13.48 10.73
CA ALA A 29 -24.99 12.29 10.23
C ALA A 29 -23.47 12.32 10.50
N ALA A 30 -23.00 11.41 11.34
CA ALA A 30 -21.59 11.27 11.76
C ALA A 30 -20.61 10.84 10.65
N GLY A 31 -21.10 10.53 9.44
CA GLY A 31 -20.26 10.04 8.34
C GLY A 31 -19.45 11.12 7.60
N GLY A 32 -19.79 12.40 7.70
CA GLY A 32 -19.13 13.48 6.95
C GLY A 32 -17.81 13.98 7.54
N GLU A 33 -17.68 13.98 8.87
CA GLU A 33 -16.48 14.52 9.54
C GLU A 33 -15.26 13.59 9.40
N GLU A 34 -15.46 12.28 9.33
CA GLU A 34 -14.36 11.33 9.25
C GLU A 34 -13.65 11.38 7.90
N THR A 35 -14.39 11.55 6.81
CA THR A 35 -13.83 11.73 5.46
C THR A 35 -13.06 13.04 5.33
N ALA A 36 -13.54 14.12 5.96
CA ALA A 36 -12.83 15.40 6.00
C ALA A 36 -11.52 15.31 6.79
N ARG A 37 -11.49 14.58 7.92
CA ARG A 37 -10.26 14.32 8.69
C ARG A 37 -9.27 13.45 7.92
N GLN A 38 -9.73 12.42 7.22
CA GLN A 38 -8.86 11.55 6.39
C GLN A 38 -8.18 12.34 5.25
N GLY A 39 -8.87 13.29 4.62
CA GLY A 39 -8.29 14.17 3.60
C GLY A 39 -7.16 15.07 4.12
N THR A 40 -7.25 15.53 5.37
CA THR A 40 -6.20 16.39 5.95
C THR A 40 -4.89 15.65 6.25
N GLY A 41 -4.95 14.37 6.60
CA GLY A 41 -3.75 13.56 6.91
C GLY A 41 -2.84 13.37 5.70
N ALA A 42 -3.42 13.02 4.55
CA ALA A 42 -2.67 12.82 3.30
C ALA A 42 -1.98 14.11 2.83
N LEU A 43 -2.64 15.26 2.94
CA LEU A 43 -2.05 16.55 2.59
C LEU A 43 -0.91 16.95 3.53
N GLN A 44 -1.03 16.66 4.83
CA GLN A 44 0.06 16.87 5.77
C GLN A 44 1.26 15.97 5.48
N ALA A 45 1.03 14.69 5.17
CA ALA A 45 2.09 13.77 4.76
C ALA A 45 2.81 14.27 3.50
N ALA A 46 2.03 14.68 2.51
CA ALA A 46 2.53 15.25 1.26
C ALA A 46 3.41 16.49 1.51
N ARG A 47 2.98 17.40 2.40
CA ARG A 47 3.76 18.58 2.78
C ARG A 47 5.04 18.22 3.54
N ALA A 48 4.98 17.29 4.49
CA ALA A 48 6.14 16.84 5.23
C ALA A 48 7.19 16.20 4.31
N LEU A 49 6.74 15.37 3.37
CA LEU A 49 7.58 14.75 2.37
C LEU A 49 8.21 15.79 1.43
N TRP A 50 7.44 16.80 1.03
CA TRP A 50 7.93 17.94 0.24
C TRP A 50 9.06 18.69 0.94
N LEU A 51 8.88 19.00 2.23
CA LEU A 51 9.88 19.66 3.06
C LEU A 51 11.13 18.79 3.26
N ALA A 52 10.95 17.48 3.45
CA ALA A 52 12.05 16.52 3.57
C ALA A 52 12.92 16.48 2.30
N ARG A 53 12.32 16.61 1.12
CA ARG A 53 13.04 16.73 -0.16
C ARG A 53 13.60 18.14 -0.41
N ARG A 54 13.38 19.09 0.50
CA ARG A 54 13.75 20.50 0.40
C ARG A 54 13.27 21.16 -0.90
N TRP A 55 12.13 20.72 -1.42
CA TRP A 55 11.52 21.40 -2.56
C TRP A 55 10.92 22.74 -2.11
N PRO A 56 10.89 23.76 -2.97
CA PRO A 56 10.28 25.05 -2.65
C PRO A 56 8.82 24.84 -2.25
N GLU A 57 8.46 25.20 -1.02
CA GLU A 57 7.13 24.93 -0.48
C GLU A 57 6.05 25.63 -1.33
N PRO A 58 4.98 24.91 -1.73
CA PRO A 58 3.85 25.53 -2.41
C PRO A 58 3.23 26.57 -1.48
N GLN A 59 3.29 27.83 -1.87
CA GLN A 59 2.70 28.93 -1.10
C GLN A 59 1.17 28.95 -1.24
N GLY A 60 0.42 29.53 -0.30
CA GLY A 60 -1.03 29.79 -0.45
C GLY A 60 -1.98 28.70 0.08
N SER A 61 -3.29 28.88 -0.15
CA SER A 61 -4.31 27.94 0.33
C SER A 61 -4.35 26.65 -0.49
N TRP A 62 -4.72 25.53 0.13
CA TRP A 62 -4.90 24.24 -0.54
C TRP A 62 -5.91 24.26 -1.69
N THR A 63 -6.85 25.21 -1.65
CA THR A 63 -7.89 25.40 -2.66
C THR A 63 -7.47 26.33 -3.80
N ARG A 64 -6.27 26.93 -3.75
CA ARG A 64 -5.84 27.80 -4.83
C ARG A 64 -5.55 26.98 -6.09
N PRO A 65 -5.81 27.53 -7.29
CA PRO A 65 -5.42 26.90 -8.53
C PRO A 65 -3.88 26.83 -8.64
N VAL A 66 -3.38 25.73 -9.21
CA VAL A 66 -1.97 25.56 -9.58
C VAL A 66 -1.79 25.91 -11.05
N THR A 67 -0.79 26.73 -11.39
CA THR A 67 -0.53 27.08 -12.79
C THR A 67 0.32 26.00 -13.47
N ARG A 68 0.28 25.96 -14.81
CA ARG A 68 1.07 25.01 -15.61
C ARG A 68 2.56 25.19 -15.37
N GLU A 69 3.00 26.43 -15.27
CA GLU A 69 4.40 26.80 -15.05
C GLU A 69 4.88 26.41 -13.64
N GLU A 70 4.00 26.55 -12.64
CA GLU A 70 4.30 26.09 -11.28
C GLU A 70 4.47 24.57 -11.23
N LEU A 71 3.55 23.84 -11.86
CA LEU A 71 3.62 22.38 -11.96
C LEU A 71 4.89 21.92 -12.70
N ALA A 72 5.20 22.56 -13.82
CA ALA A 72 6.42 22.27 -14.58
C ALA A 72 7.68 22.54 -13.75
N ARG A 73 7.71 23.61 -12.97
CA ARG A 73 8.81 23.90 -12.04
C ARG A 73 8.96 22.81 -10.99
N TRP A 74 7.87 22.32 -10.43
CA TRP A 74 7.90 21.20 -9.48
C TRP A 74 8.49 19.94 -10.12
N LEU A 75 8.03 19.58 -11.34
CA LEU A 75 8.53 18.42 -12.10
C LEU A 75 10.02 18.52 -12.35
N VAL A 76 10.48 19.65 -12.88
CA VAL A 76 11.90 19.90 -13.12
C VAL A 76 12.73 19.79 -11.83
N THR A 77 12.26 20.41 -10.74
CA THR A 77 12.97 20.40 -9.46
C THR A 77 13.07 18.99 -8.87
N ALA A 78 12.02 18.18 -9.01
CA ALA A 78 12.00 16.83 -8.48
C ALA A 78 12.76 15.83 -9.34
N LEU A 79 12.65 15.93 -10.66
CA LEU A 79 13.08 14.89 -11.60
C LEU A 79 14.46 15.15 -12.23
N VAL A 80 14.95 16.40 -12.25
CA VAL A 80 16.30 16.72 -12.74
C VAL A 80 17.31 16.68 -11.59
N ARG A 81 18.46 16.03 -11.82
CA ARG A 81 19.56 15.89 -10.84
C ARG A 81 20.89 16.26 -11.49
N PRO A 82 21.65 17.26 -10.96
CA PRO A 82 21.29 18.13 -9.84
C PRO A 82 20.11 19.07 -10.18
N ALA A 83 19.31 19.43 -9.17
CA ALA A 83 18.22 20.38 -9.36
C ALA A 83 18.80 21.78 -9.69
N PRO A 84 18.31 22.46 -10.73
CA PRO A 84 18.80 23.79 -11.08
C PRO A 84 18.47 24.82 -9.98
N PRO A 85 19.42 25.69 -9.58
CA PRO A 85 19.27 26.57 -8.41
C PRO A 85 18.21 27.67 -8.56
N SER A 86 17.81 27.99 -9.78
CA SER A 86 16.67 28.87 -10.08
C SER A 86 16.30 28.68 -11.54
N LEU A 87 15.08 28.20 -11.81
CA LEU A 87 14.61 28.00 -13.18
C LEU A 87 13.39 28.90 -13.44
N PRO A 88 13.49 29.85 -14.39
CA PRO A 88 12.36 30.64 -14.84
C PRO A 88 11.18 29.73 -15.21
N ALA A 89 9.95 30.20 -14.98
CA ALA A 89 8.74 29.43 -15.23
C ALA A 89 8.67 28.88 -16.67
N GLU A 90 9.00 29.73 -17.63
CA GLU A 90 9.06 29.44 -19.07
C GLU A 90 10.11 28.38 -19.44
N GLU A 91 11.29 28.45 -18.84
CA GLU A 91 12.34 27.45 -19.07
C GLU A 91 11.95 26.10 -18.46
N ALA A 92 11.26 26.10 -17.32
CA ALA A 92 10.83 24.88 -16.65
C ALA A 92 9.75 24.17 -17.48
N LEU A 93 8.83 24.96 -18.03
CA LEU A 93 7.81 24.49 -18.95
C LEU A 93 8.42 23.93 -20.22
N SER A 94 9.35 24.65 -20.84
CA SER A 94 10.05 24.21 -22.06
C SER A 94 10.81 22.91 -21.83
N MET A 95 11.49 22.78 -20.68
CA MET A 95 12.22 21.56 -20.33
C MET A 95 11.28 20.38 -20.02
N ALA A 96 10.19 20.62 -19.28
CA ALA A 96 9.20 19.59 -19.01
C ALA A 96 8.53 19.08 -20.30
N VAL A 97 8.25 19.98 -21.27
CA VAL A 97 7.76 19.62 -22.61
C VAL A 97 8.82 18.80 -23.37
N ALA A 98 10.06 19.27 -23.41
CA ALA A 98 11.15 18.60 -24.12
C ALA A 98 11.42 17.19 -23.59
N LEU A 99 11.22 16.98 -22.29
CA LEU A 99 11.34 15.68 -21.62
C LEU A 99 10.06 14.83 -21.69
N GLY A 100 9.00 15.34 -22.30
CA GLY A 100 7.72 14.65 -22.45
C GLY A 100 6.97 14.44 -21.12
N TRP A 101 7.27 15.23 -20.08
CA TRP A 101 6.59 15.16 -18.79
C TRP A 101 5.30 15.96 -18.75
N VAL A 102 5.15 16.94 -19.64
CA VAL A 102 3.92 17.68 -19.85
C VAL A 102 3.60 17.72 -21.34
N PRO A 103 2.33 17.89 -21.72
CA PRO A 103 1.94 17.91 -23.12
C PRO A 103 2.60 19.05 -23.92
N PRO A 104 2.92 18.84 -25.21
CA PRO A 104 3.61 19.83 -26.03
C PRO A 104 2.82 21.14 -26.23
N GLU A 105 1.48 21.09 -26.15
CA GLU A 105 0.62 22.27 -26.22
C GLU A 105 0.73 23.20 -25.00
N TRP A 106 1.45 22.78 -23.95
CA TRP A 106 1.80 23.69 -22.85
C TRP A 106 2.97 24.62 -23.23
N GLY A 107 3.78 24.29 -24.24
CA GLY A 107 4.89 25.13 -24.68
C GLY A 107 4.46 26.46 -25.28
N LEU A 108 5.28 27.50 -25.10
CA LEU A 108 4.98 28.91 -25.47
C LEU A 108 4.96 29.19 -26.99
N GLY A 109 4.82 28.18 -27.84
CA GLY A 109 4.95 28.27 -29.29
C GLY A 109 3.66 28.04 -30.09
N GLY A 110 2.49 27.89 -29.45
CA GLY A 110 1.21 27.67 -30.14
C GLY A 110 0.67 28.87 -30.94
N GLY A 111 1.47 29.93 -31.12
CA GLY A 111 1.23 30.96 -32.14
C GLY A 111 1.42 30.32 -33.51
N GLY A 112 0.30 29.95 -34.13
CA GLY A 112 0.24 29.02 -35.25
C GLY A 112 1.27 29.25 -36.34
N THR A 113 1.84 28.16 -36.82
CA THR A 113 2.37 28.08 -38.19
C THR A 113 1.26 28.59 -39.12
N PRO A 114 1.41 29.74 -39.80
CA PRO A 114 0.46 30.14 -40.82
C PRO A 114 0.47 29.06 -41.89
N GLY A 115 -0.72 28.61 -42.28
CA GLY A 115 -0.90 27.68 -43.39
C GLY A 115 -0.11 28.12 -44.62
N GLY A 116 0.41 27.14 -45.34
CA GLY A 116 1.24 27.32 -46.52
C GLY A 116 0.66 28.32 -47.51
N GLY A 117 1.33 29.46 -47.63
CA GLY A 117 1.34 30.29 -48.83
C GLY A 117 2.59 29.97 -49.62
N THR A 118 2.43 29.24 -50.72
CA THR A 118 3.44 29.07 -51.76
C THR A 118 3.87 30.45 -52.29
N PRO A 119 5.15 30.85 -52.23
CA PRO A 119 5.62 32.00 -52.99
C PRO A 119 5.87 31.54 -54.43
N ALA A 120 5.03 32.02 -55.35
CA ALA A 120 5.36 32.05 -56.76
C ALA A 120 6.57 32.99 -56.97
N GLY A 121 7.50 32.56 -57.81
CA GLY A 121 8.82 33.16 -57.96
C GLY A 121 8.87 34.52 -58.68
N GLY A 122 10.05 35.11 -58.58
CA GLY A 122 10.54 36.24 -59.38
C GLY A 122 12.00 36.47 -58.97
N GLY A 123 12.94 36.15 -59.87
CA GLY A 123 14.38 36.21 -59.62
C GLY A 123 14.99 37.60 -59.75
N ASP A 124 16.19 37.80 -59.21
CA ASP A 124 17.40 38.06 -60.00
C ASP A 124 18.67 38.13 -59.09
N GLU A 125 19.78 37.65 -59.65
CA GLU A 125 21.22 37.97 -59.45
C GLU A 125 21.94 37.86 -58.06
N VAL A 126 22.72 36.77 -57.88
CA VAL A 126 24.21 36.60 -57.65
C VAL A 126 24.99 37.77 -56.95
N PRO A 127 26.03 37.59 -56.07
CA PRO A 127 27.02 36.50 -56.01
C PRO A 127 27.35 35.84 -54.66
N ALA A 128 27.93 34.65 -54.80
CA ALA A 128 28.54 33.80 -53.79
C ALA A 128 29.78 34.43 -53.12
N GLY A 129 29.78 34.45 -51.78
CA GLY A 129 30.93 34.70 -50.93
C GLY A 129 31.36 33.41 -50.24
N VAL A 130 32.55 32.92 -50.60
CA VAL A 130 33.28 31.79 -50.02
C VAL A 130 33.72 32.13 -48.59
N MET A 131 33.50 31.21 -47.64
CA MET A 131 34.14 31.24 -46.32
C MET A 131 34.73 29.84 -46.03
N ASP A 132 35.98 29.66 -46.46
CA ASP A 132 36.88 28.64 -45.94
C ASP A 132 37.61 29.22 -44.71
N GLY A 133 37.36 28.64 -43.52
CA GLY A 133 37.95 29.04 -42.25
C GLY A 133 38.58 27.84 -41.53
N GLN A 134 39.83 27.56 -41.88
CA GLN A 134 40.70 26.53 -41.31
C GLN A 134 41.42 27.06 -40.05
N PRO A 135 41.44 26.35 -38.90
CA PRO A 135 42.33 26.72 -37.80
C PRO A 135 43.62 25.88 -37.84
N ALA A 136 44.74 26.54 -38.12
CA ALA A 136 46.08 26.03 -37.89
C ALA A 136 46.58 26.49 -36.51
N GLY A 137 46.99 25.54 -35.65
CA GLY A 137 47.54 25.85 -34.33
C GLY A 137 48.25 24.64 -33.71
N ARG A 138 49.49 24.40 -34.15
CA ARG A 138 50.42 23.39 -33.61
C ARG A 138 51.32 24.06 -32.57
N PRO A 139 51.47 23.54 -31.33
CA PRO A 139 52.63 23.85 -30.52
C PRO A 139 53.70 22.76 -30.66
N LYS A 140 54.90 23.18 -31.06
CA LYS A 140 56.15 22.40 -30.90
C LYS A 140 56.65 22.58 -29.47
N GLY A 141 57.00 21.49 -28.81
CA GLY A 141 57.78 21.48 -27.58
C GLY A 141 58.45 20.12 -27.39
N SER A 142 59.77 20.08 -27.54
CA SER A 142 60.63 18.91 -27.37
C SER A 142 61.64 19.20 -26.27
N GLN A 143 61.75 18.31 -25.27
CA GLN A 143 62.92 18.08 -24.39
C GLN A 143 62.57 16.84 -23.52
N ALA A 144 63.06 15.63 -23.82
CA ALA A 144 64.39 15.09 -23.54
C ALA A 144 64.67 14.90 -22.03
N GLY A 145 64.62 13.64 -21.58
CA GLY A 145 65.02 13.21 -20.23
C GLY A 145 64.78 11.72 -19.99
N GLN A 146 65.73 10.87 -20.39
CA GLN A 146 65.87 9.49 -19.89
C GLN A 146 66.26 9.52 -18.39
N PRO A 147 66.00 8.43 -17.65
CA PRO A 147 67.14 7.58 -17.33
C PRO A 147 66.87 6.07 -17.47
N SER A 148 67.97 5.42 -17.80
CA SER A 148 68.23 3.99 -17.93
C SER A 148 68.35 3.33 -16.55
N GLY A 149 67.79 2.12 -16.40
CA GLY A 149 68.06 1.20 -15.30
C GLY A 149 67.64 -0.22 -15.66
N GLN A 150 68.61 -1.12 -15.78
CA GLN A 150 68.49 -2.53 -16.17
C GLN A 150 67.76 -3.40 -15.13
N PRO A 151 67.28 -4.60 -15.53
CA PRO A 151 66.64 -5.57 -14.64
C PRO A 151 67.65 -6.59 -14.08
N GLU A 152 67.56 -6.90 -12.79
CA GLU A 152 68.17 -8.09 -12.19
C GLU A 152 67.06 -8.98 -11.58
N GLU A 153 66.99 -10.18 -12.15
CA GLU A 153 66.72 -11.51 -11.58
C GLU A 153 65.74 -11.71 -10.40
N GLN A 154 64.78 -12.62 -10.70
CA GLN A 154 63.92 -13.47 -9.86
C GLN A 154 64.52 -13.98 -8.52
N PRO A 155 63.71 -14.35 -7.49
CA PRO A 155 62.75 -15.47 -7.64
C PRO A 155 61.44 -15.47 -6.82
N GLY A 156 60.43 -16.12 -7.41
CA GLY A 156 59.60 -17.14 -6.74
C GLY A 156 58.72 -16.73 -5.55
N GLY A 157 57.52 -16.21 -5.83
CA GLY A 157 56.42 -16.17 -4.86
C GLY A 157 55.07 -16.21 -5.56
N LYS A 158 54.31 -17.31 -5.40
CA LYS A 158 52.91 -17.42 -5.84
C LYS A 158 52.08 -16.29 -5.22
N PRO A 159 51.35 -15.47 -6.00
CA PRO A 159 50.35 -14.58 -5.42
C PRO A 159 49.10 -15.41 -5.02
N PRO A 160 48.52 -15.18 -3.84
CA PRO A 160 47.20 -15.69 -3.52
C PRO A 160 46.15 -15.01 -4.43
N GLY A 161 45.07 -15.74 -4.70
CA GLY A 161 44.03 -15.38 -5.67
C GLY A 161 43.54 -13.94 -5.55
N GLN A 162 43.36 -13.32 -6.71
CA GLN A 162 42.67 -12.05 -6.90
C GLN A 162 41.32 -12.07 -6.16
N PRO A 163 40.97 -11.02 -5.39
CA PRO A 163 39.59 -10.76 -5.03
C PRO A 163 38.85 -10.43 -6.32
N GLY A 164 37.75 -11.14 -6.59
CA GLY A 164 36.86 -10.78 -7.68
C GLY A 164 36.44 -9.33 -7.54
N GLU A 165 36.57 -8.57 -8.63
CA GLU A 165 36.01 -7.23 -8.74
C GLU A 165 34.48 -7.33 -8.58
N GLU A 166 34.03 -7.18 -7.34
CA GLU A 166 32.65 -7.00 -6.99
C GLU A 166 32.22 -5.63 -7.53
N ARG A 167 31.46 -5.66 -8.63
CA ARG A 167 30.84 -4.47 -9.21
C ARG A 167 30.08 -3.72 -8.13
N ALA A 168 30.63 -2.59 -7.69
CA ALA A 168 29.86 -1.57 -7.01
C ALA A 168 28.70 -1.18 -7.93
N GLY A 169 27.47 -1.48 -7.49
CA GLY A 169 26.25 -1.09 -8.17
C GLY A 169 26.20 0.44 -8.28
N GLN A 170 26.49 0.95 -9.47
CA GLN A 170 26.16 2.33 -9.83
C GLN A 170 24.64 2.50 -9.75
N PRO A 171 24.14 3.52 -9.04
CA PRO A 171 22.73 3.85 -9.13
C PRO A 171 22.43 4.27 -10.57
N ALA A 172 21.45 3.63 -11.18
CA ALA A 172 20.97 3.97 -12.51
C ALA A 172 20.36 5.37 -12.48
N GLY A 173 21.19 6.40 -12.68
CA GLY A 173 20.77 7.79 -12.89
C GLY A 173 20.27 8.06 -14.31
N GLY A 174 19.74 7.04 -14.98
CA GLY A 174 19.05 7.22 -16.26
C GLY A 174 17.63 7.69 -15.99
N VAL A 175 17.26 8.84 -16.56
CA VAL A 175 15.87 9.30 -16.61
C VAL A 175 15.04 8.17 -17.23
N LEU A 176 14.28 7.43 -16.41
CA LEU A 176 13.30 6.49 -16.94
C LEU A 176 12.26 7.32 -17.71
N PRO A 177 11.98 7.00 -18.99
CA PRO A 177 10.92 7.69 -19.70
C PRO A 177 9.60 7.35 -19.00
N LEU A 178 9.00 8.35 -18.33
CA LEU A 178 7.60 8.31 -17.95
C LEU A 178 6.80 8.00 -19.22
N GLN A 179 6.05 6.90 -19.24
CA GLN A 179 5.31 6.55 -20.44
C GLN A 179 4.17 7.54 -20.64
N ALA A 180 3.91 7.95 -21.89
CA ALA A 180 2.84 8.89 -22.22
C ALA A 180 1.45 8.51 -21.64
N ARG A 181 1.22 7.21 -21.39
CA ARG A 181 0.00 6.71 -20.71
C ARG A 181 -0.18 7.23 -19.28
N ASP A 182 0.91 7.39 -18.54
CA ASP A 182 0.89 7.84 -17.14
C ASP A 182 0.47 9.32 -16.99
N LEU A 183 0.54 10.06 -18.09
CA LEU A 183 0.16 11.47 -18.23
C LEU A 183 -1.23 11.65 -18.86
N GLY A 184 -1.71 10.70 -19.67
CA GLY A 184 -3.02 10.77 -20.32
C GLY A 184 -4.22 10.76 -19.35
N GLU A 185 -4.11 10.10 -18.18
CA GLU A 185 -5.15 10.18 -17.14
C GLU A 185 -5.24 11.56 -16.46
N VAL A 186 -4.11 12.25 -16.43
CA VAL A 186 -3.98 13.63 -15.94
C VAL A 186 -4.62 14.56 -16.96
N GLU A 187 -4.34 14.34 -18.24
CA GLU A 187 -4.95 15.05 -19.35
C GLU A 187 -6.48 14.95 -19.30
N ALA A 188 -7.02 13.74 -19.10
CA ALA A 188 -8.46 13.52 -19.03
C ALA A 188 -9.14 14.24 -17.83
N ARG A 189 -8.46 14.38 -16.69
CA ARG A 189 -9.01 15.04 -15.48
C ARG A 189 -8.73 16.54 -15.41
N VAL A 190 -7.58 16.98 -15.89
CA VAL A 190 -7.11 18.37 -15.82
C VAL A 190 -7.54 19.18 -17.05
N LEU A 191 -7.71 18.53 -18.21
CA LEU A 191 -8.00 19.18 -19.48
C LEU A 191 -9.34 18.75 -20.12
N GLY A 192 -10.01 17.72 -19.58
CA GLY A 192 -11.20 17.10 -20.18
C GLY A 192 -12.48 17.95 -20.29
N ASP A 193 -12.50 19.18 -19.75
CA ASP A 193 -13.70 20.04 -19.76
C ASP A 193 -13.51 21.36 -20.55
N GLN A 194 -12.39 21.48 -21.29
CA GLN A 194 -12.10 22.67 -22.08
C GLN A 194 -12.71 22.52 -23.49
N GLY A 195 -13.92 23.06 -23.67
CA GLY A 195 -14.53 23.18 -25.00
C GLY A 195 -13.62 23.91 -26.00
N PRO A 196 -13.71 23.62 -27.31
CA PRO A 196 -12.72 24.04 -28.32
C PRO A 196 -12.68 25.54 -28.69
N GLY A 197 -13.12 26.45 -27.80
CA GLY A 197 -13.48 27.83 -28.17
C GLY A 197 -12.59 28.98 -27.66
N GLU A 198 -11.81 28.83 -26.59
CA GLU A 198 -11.19 30.01 -25.94
C GLU A 198 -9.69 29.85 -25.71
N ARG A 199 -8.90 30.49 -26.59
CA ARG A 199 -7.44 30.62 -26.45
C ARG A 199 -7.12 31.93 -25.73
N ALA A 200 -6.93 31.85 -24.42
CA ALA A 200 -6.30 32.91 -23.64
C ALA A 200 -5.03 32.38 -22.98
N ILE A 201 -3.91 32.93 -23.46
CA ILE A 201 -2.59 32.85 -22.85
C ILE A 201 -2.75 33.35 -21.41
N SER A 202 -2.30 32.58 -20.41
CA SER A 202 -2.46 32.83 -18.97
C SER A 202 -3.74 32.32 -18.29
N HIS A 203 -4.41 31.29 -18.78
CA HIS A 203 -5.36 30.58 -17.90
C HIS A 203 -4.59 29.71 -16.88
N PRO A 204 -4.86 29.84 -15.56
CA PRO A 204 -4.45 28.81 -14.59
C PRO A 204 -4.95 27.45 -15.12
N ALA A 205 -4.34 26.33 -14.75
CA ALA A 205 -4.95 25.03 -15.05
C ALA A 205 -6.37 25.07 -14.48
N ALA A 206 -7.37 25.27 -15.34
CA ALA A 206 -8.67 25.71 -14.87
C ALA A 206 -9.31 24.54 -14.14
N GLY A 207 -9.27 24.62 -12.80
CA GLY A 207 -9.93 23.67 -11.92
C GLY A 207 -9.02 22.84 -11.00
N VAL A 208 -7.71 22.73 -11.23
CA VAL A 208 -6.86 21.89 -10.35
C VAL A 208 -6.35 22.69 -9.17
N THR A 209 -6.88 22.36 -8.00
CA THR A 209 -6.43 22.94 -6.74
C THR A 209 -5.07 22.38 -6.32
N LEU A 210 -4.35 23.10 -5.46
CA LEU A 210 -3.11 22.61 -4.86
C LEU A 210 -3.30 21.26 -4.15
N ALA A 211 -4.45 21.05 -3.52
CA ALA A 211 -4.82 19.79 -2.87
C ALA A 211 -4.91 18.60 -3.84
N GLU A 212 -5.27 18.84 -5.10
CA GLU A 212 -5.39 17.82 -6.14
C GLU A 212 -4.08 17.61 -6.90
N ALA A 213 -3.36 18.70 -7.20
CA ALA A 213 -2.09 18.66 -7.92
C ALA A 213 -0.99 17.96 -7.12
N LEU A 214 -0.97 18.14 -5.80
CA LEU A 214 0.11 17.65 -4.95
C LEU A 214 0.17 16.10 -4.87
N PRO A 215 -0.92 15.37 -4.54
CA PRO A 215 -0.91 13.90 -4.57
C PRO A 215 -0.56 13.33 -5.94
N TRP A 216 -1.04 13.98 -7.00
CA TRP A 216 -0.71 13.61 -8.37
C TRP A 216 0.79 13.71 -8.63
N PHE A 217 1.39 14.85 -8.30
CA PHE A 217 2.81 15.10 -8.48
C PHE A 217 3.65 14.10 -7.70
N LEU A 218 3.32 13.86 -6.42
CA LEU A 218 4.03 12.88 -5.60
C LEU A 218 3.93 11.48 -6.19
N SER A 219 2.74 11.08 -6.66
CA SER A 219 2.56 9.77 -7.34
C SER A 219 3.43 9.64 -8.60
N LEU A 220 3.62 10.73 -9.35
CA LEU A 220 4.51 10.74 -10.51
C LEU A 220 5.98 10.57 -10.12
N VAL A 221 6.44 11.35 -9.13
CA VAL A 221 7.83 11.27 -8.63
C VAL A 221 8.11 9.92 -7.97
N GLU A 222 7.11 9.33 -7.31
CA GLU A 222 7.17 7.99 -6.76
C GLU A 222 7.33 6.93 -7.85
N ARG A 223 6.53 6.99 -8.92
CA ARG A 223 6.66 6.08 -10.08
C ARG A 223 8.02 6.22 -10.76
N ALA A 224 8.59 7.42 -10.76
CA ALA A 224 9.95 7.65 -11.25
C ALA A 224 11.04 7.12 -10.29
N GLY A 225 10.68 6.56 -9.13
CA GLY A 225 11.62 6.03 -8.14
C GLY A 225 12.43 7.11 -7.42
N MET A 226 11.99 8.37 -7.48
CA MET A 226 12.74 9.51 -6.98
C MET A 226 12.15 10.14 -5.72
N LEU A 227 11.05 9.60 -5.21
CA LEU A 227 10.40 10.18 -4.04
C LEU A 227 11.09 9.80 -2.73
N PHE A 228 11.57 8.56 -2.65
CA PHE A 228 12.17 7.98 -1.45
C PHE A 228 13.62 7.58 -1.74
N ASP A 229 14.47 7.68 -0.72
CA ASP A 229 15.89 7.33 -0.82
C ASP A 229 16.13 5.85 -0.47
N GLY A 230 15.18 5.22 0.21
CA GLY A 230 15.16 3.78 0.41
C GLY A 230 13.84 3.24 0.91
N GLU A 231 13.74 1.92 0.87
CA GLU A 231 12.63 1.15 1.41
C GLU A 231 13.15 -0.11 2.12
N GLY A 232 12.38 -0.60 3.08
CA GLY A 232 12.79 -1.75 3.88
C GLY A 232 11.69 -2.24 4.81
N THR A 233 12.02 -3.24 5.61
CA THR A 233 11.14 -3.79 6.65
C THR A 233 11.74 -3.52 8.01
N VAL A 234 10.95 -3.00 8.95
CA VAL A 234 11.36 -2.77 10.33
C VAL A 234 11.73 -4.11 10.97
N VAL A 235 12.95 -4.23 11.47
CA VAL A 235 13.42 -5.38 12.26
C VAL A 235 13.17 -5.13 13.73
N ARG A 236 13.58 -3.94 14.18
CA ARG A 236 13.37 -3.42 15.52
C ARG A 236 13.53 -1.90 15.49
N LEU A 237 13.10 -1.26 16.57
CA LEU A 237 13.22 0.18 16.74
C LEU A 237 13.41 0.51 18.22
N ASP A 238 13.90 1.71 18.48
CA ASP A 238 14.01 2.28 19.80
C ASP A 238 13.55 3.74 19.72
N ALA A 239 12.32 4.01 20.15
CA ALA A 239 11.79 5.36 20.09
C ALA A 239 12.40 6.30 21.13
N GLY A 240 12.90 5.77 22.25
CA GLY A 240 13.60 6.57 23.26
C GLY A 240 14.89 7.17 22.71
N HIS A 241 15.58 6.43 21.84
CA HIS A 241 16.80 6.87 21.17
C HIS A 241 16.57 7.32 19.71
N GLY A 242 15.33 7.33 19.23
CA GLY A 242 14.96 7.86 17.92
C GLY A 242 15.53 7.10 16.71
N TRP A 243 15.64 5.77 16.77
CA TRP A 243 16.16 5.00 15.62
C TRP A 243 15.35 3.75 15.25
N ILE A 244 15.48 3.34 14.00
CA ILE A 244 14.85 2.16 13.40
C ILE A 244 15.93 1.30 12.74
N GLU A 245 16.00 0.02 13.03
CA GLU A 245 16.76 -0.95 12.23
C GLU A 245 15.85 -1.56 11.18
N VAL A 246 16.25 -1.47 9.91
CA VAL A 246 15.52 -2.01 8.77
C VAL A 246 16.34 -2.97 7.94
N THR A 247 15.64 -3.93 7.31
CA THR A 247 16.20 -4.79 6.27
C THR A 247 15.76 -4.31 4.89
N GLN A 248 16.72 -4.10 4.00
CA GLN A 248 16.54 -3.82 2.58
C GLN A 248 17.16 -4.98 1.80
N GLY A 249 16.34 -5.99 1.49
CA GLY A 249 16.87 -7.29 1.06
C GLY A 249 17.70 -7.94 2.18
N ASP A 250 18.93 -8.32 1.86
CA ASP A 250 19.87 -8.91 2.83
C ASP A 250 20.65 -7.86 3.64
N LEU A 251 20.55 -6.57 3.27
CA LEU A 251 21.26 -5.49 3.93
C LEU A 251 20.49 -4.98 5.14
N ARG A 252 21.18 -4.84 6.27
CA ARG A 252 20.66 -4.15 7.46
C ARG A 252 21.13 -2.71 7.48
N ARG A 253 20.22 -1.77 7.73
CA ARG A 253 20.49 -0.34 7.84
C ARG A 253 19.82 0.22 9.08
N ILE A 254 20.43 1.22 9.71
CA ILE A 254 19.82 1.97 10.81
C ILE A 254 19.43 3.35 10.32
N LEU A 255 18.17 3.69 10.50
CA LEU A 255 17.63 5.01 10.27
C LEU A 255 17.62 5.72 11.61
N VAL A 256 18.42 6.78 11.74
CA VAL A 256 18.36 7.70 12.88
C VAL A 256 17.38 8.79 12.48
N LEU A 257 16.29 8.96 13.23
CA LEU A 257 15.34 10.01 12.94
C LEU A 257 15.93 11.35 13.34
N ASP A 258 15.84 12.32 12.44
CA ASP A 258 15.94 13.73 12.83
C ASP A 258 14.89 13.99 13.93
N GLY A 259 15.20 14.80 14.95
CA GLY A 259 14.23 15.15 16.00
C GLY A 259 12.97 15.84 15.45
N GLN A 260 12.99 16.29 14.19
CA GLN A 260 11.83 16.82 13.46
C GLN A 260 11.30 15.87 12.37
N ALA A 261 11.79 14.63 12.30
CA ALA A 261 11.38 13.69 11.27
C ALA A 261 9.89 13.39 11.38
N ALA A 262 9.18 13.54 10.27
CA ALA A 262 7.77 13.22 10.23
C ALA A 262 7.60 11.70 10.06
N VAL A 263 6.81 11.08 10.94
CA VAL A 263 6.50 9.65 10.91
C VAL A 263 5.04 9.46 10.55
N TYR A 264 4.78 8.63 9.55
CA TYR A 264 3.44 8.27 9.11
C TYR A 264 3.25 6.76 9.15
N LEU A 265 2.04 6.30 9.44
CA LEU A 265 1.64 4.90 9.31
C LEU A 265 0.32 4.84 8.53
N ASN A 266 0.33 4.19 7.36
CA ASN A 266 -0.81 4.09 6.46
C ASN A 266 -1.41 5.48 6.12
N GLY A 267 -0.56 6.47 5.84
CA GLY A 267 -0.95 7.84 5.48
C GLY A 267 -1.47 8.71 6.62
N ARG A 268 -1.39 8.26 7.87
CA ARG A 268 -1.77 9.02 9.07
C ARG A 268 -0.54 9.36 9.90
N THR A 269 -0.51 10.56 10.48
CA THR A 269 0.56 10.95 11.41
C THR A 269 0.65 9.94 12.54
N ALA A 270 1.87 9.47 12.81
CA ALA A 270 2.16 8.43 13.77
C ALA A 270 3.36 8.83 14.64
N ARG A 271 3.53 8.15 15.77
CA ARG A 271 4.75 8.17 16.57
C ARG A 271 5.67 7.05 16.12
N LEU A 272 6.95 7.18 16.43
CA LEU A 272 7.92 6.10 16.18
C LEU A 272 7.50 4.80 16.90
N ASP A 273 6.97 4.88 18.12
CA ASP A 273 6.45 3.72 18.88
C ASP A 273 5.21 3.05 18.26
N ASP A 274 4.54 3.69 17.30
CA ASP A 274 3.40 3.08 16.61
C ASP A 274 3.85 2.08 15.52
N LEU A 275 5.09 2.23 15.03
CA LEU A 275 5.72 1.28 14.13
C LEU A 275 6.04 -0.03 14.89
N GLN A 276 6.04 -1.15 14.18
CA GLN A 276 6.31 -2.47 14.76
C GLN A 276 7.30 -3.24 13.89
N PRO A 277 8.05 -4.19 14.49
CA PRO A 277 8.77 -5.21 13.74
C PRO A 277 7.86 -5.86 12.70
N GLY A 278 8.34 -5.87 11.47
CA GLY A 278 7.60 -6.29 10.31
C GLY A 278 7.02 -5.13 9.50
N ASP A 279 6.82 -3.92 9.99
CA ASP A 279 6.24 -2.87 9.13
C ASP A 279 7.12 -2.59 7.91
N GLU A 280 6.48 -2.40 6.75
CA GLU A 280 7.20 -1.94 5.56
C GLU A 280 7.33 -0.45 5.65
N ILE A 281 8.54 0.09 5.56
CA ILE A 281 8.76 1.52 5.61
C ILE A 281 9.47 2.01 4.36
N ARG A 282 9.24 3.28 4.05
CA ARG A 282 10.03 4.06 3.11
C ARG A 282 10.51 5.32 3.81
N TRP A 283 11.67 5.83 3.40
CA TRP A 283 12.23 7.00 4.04
C TRP A 283 12.84 7.98 3.04
N VAL A 284 12.97 9.23 3.49
CA VAL A 284 13.78 10.27 2.86
C VAL A 284 14.93 10.58 3.81
N GLU A 285 16.15 10.53 3.28
CA GLU A 285 17.35 10.83 4.05
C GLU A 285 17.44 12.34 4.31
N SER A 286 17.78 12.72 5.54
CA SER A 286 18.12 14.10 5.85
C SER A 286 19.41 14.45 5.13
N PRO A 287 19.49 15.62 4.48
CA PRO A 287 20.75 16.06 3.91
C PRO A 287 21.78 16.22 5.02
N PRO A 288 23.08 16.05 4.71
CA PRO A 288 24.11 16.35 5.69
C PRO A 288 23.94 17.78 6.22
N GLY A 289 24.32 17.98 7.48
CA GLY A 289 24.33 19.31 8.09
C GLY A 289 25.20 20.29 7.28
N PRO A 290 25.10 21.61 7.52
CA PRO A 290 25.91 22.61 6.82
C PRO A 290 27.42 22.31 6.90
N ASP A 291 27.87 21.67 7.98
CA ASP A 291 29.27 21.26 8.20
C ASP A 291 29.61 19.89 7.62
N GLY A 292 28.70 19.26 6.87
CA GLY A 292 28.85 17.88 6.36
C GLY A 292 28.69 16.80 7.43
N THR A 293 28.49 17.17 8.69
CA THR A 293 28.37 16.24 9.81
C THR A 293 27.05 15.49 9.76
N THR A 294 27.11 14.16 9.81
CA THR A 294 25.97 13.31 10.12
C THR A 294 25.76 13.29 11.64
N LEU A 295 24.50 13.14 12.08
CA LEU A 295 24.23 12.94 13.50
C LEU A 295 25.01 11.71 13.99
N PRO A 296 25.68 11.80 15.16
CA PRO A 296 26.36 10.64 15.72
C PRO A 296 25.34 9.52 15.91
N PRO A 297 25.75 8.25 15.72
CA PRO A 297 24.86 7.14 15.98
C PRO A 297 24.38 7.21 17.44
N PRO A 298 23.07 7.03 17.70
CA PRO A 298 22.55 7.07 19.06
C PRO A 298 23.16 5.95 19.91
N ASP A 299 23.27 6.20 21.21
CA ASP A 299 23.63 5.17 22.18
C ASP A 299 22.68 3.97 22.06
N GLY A 300 23.22 2.76 22.18
CA GLY A 300 22.45 1.52 22.01
C GLY A 300 22.27 1.03 20.56
N LYS A 301 22.78 1.78 19.57
CA LYS A 301 22.85 1.31 18.18
C LYS A 301 23.65 -0.02 18.10
N PRO A 302 23.18 -1.03 17.35
CA PRO A 302 24.00 -2.23 17.09
C PRO A 302 25.29 -1.87 16.36
N ALA A 303 26.39 -2.48 16.80
CA ALA A 303 27.69 -2.33 16.14
C ALA A 303 27.65 -2.86 14.69
N GLY A 304 28.28 -2.13 13.77
CA GLY A 304 28.60 -2.60 12.42
C GLY A 304 27.59 -2.31 11.31
N ALA A 305 26.35 -1.92 11.62
CA ALA A 305 25.38 -1.57 10.57
C ALA A 305 25.49 -0.09 10.15
N PRO A 306 25.45 0.22 8.84
CA PRO A 306 25.49 1.60 8.34
C PRO A 306 24.28 2.37 8.87
N SER A 307 24.48 3.62 9.27
CA SER A 307 23.39 4.53 9.65
C SER A 307 23.23 5.64 8.65
N THR A 308 21.98 6.02 8.39
CA THR A 308 21.62 7.27 7.72
C THR A 308 20.66 8.06 8.61
N THR A 309 20.64 9.38 8.46
CA THR A 309 19.64 10.22 9.13
C THR A 309 18.41 10.31 8.23
N ALA A 310 17.20 10.16 8.77
CA ALA A 310 15.96 10.27 8.01
C ALA A 310 15.16 11.50 8.45
N ALA A 311 14.68 12.28 7.48
CA ALA A 311 13.81 13.44 7.68
C ALA A 311 12.32 13.07 7.57
N TYR A 312 12.03 11.92 6.96
CA TYR A 312 10.67 11.42 6.78
C TYR A 312 10.68 9.91 6.77
N VAL A 313 9.72 9.29 7.47
CA VAL A 313 9.47 7.85 7.45
C VAL A 313 7.99 7.60 7.27
N GLU A 314 7.64 6.75 6.31
CA GLU A 314 6.28 6.28 6.10
C GLU A 314 6.23 4.77 6.20
N GLY A 315 5.56 4.29 7.24
CA GLY A 315 5.24 2.91 7.47
C GLY A 315 3.93 2.50 6.81
N TYR A 316 3.91 1.24 6.39
CA TYR A 316 2.78 0.56 5.79
C TYR A 316 2.54 -0.74 6.54
N ARG A 317 1.33 -0.88 7.04
CA ARG A 317 0.82 -2.08 7.69
C ARG A 317 -0.51 -2.46 7.04
N TRP A 318 -0.42 -3.25 5.97
CA TRP A 318 -1.57 -3.74 5.22
C TRP A 318 -2.11 -5.00 5.88
N ILE A 319 -3.04 -4.84 6.82
CA ILE A 319 -3.68 -5.96 7.50
C ILE A 319 -5.02 -6.26 6.84
N LEU A 320 -5.22 -7.52 6.45
CA LEU A 320 -6.50 -8.05 6.03
C LEU A 320 -6.96 -9.10 7.04
N GLN A 321 -8.21 -9.01 7.45
CA GLN A 321 -8.80 -9.95 8.39
C GLN A 321 -9.94 -10.73 7.75
N GLY A 322 -10.03 -12.01 8.08
CA GLY A 322 -11.04 -12.89 7.50
C GLY A 322 -11.05 -14.27 8.13
N THR A 323 -11.74 -15.18 7.45
CA THR A 323 -11.79 -16.59 7.81
C THR A 323 -11.22 -17.40 6.66
N VAL A 324 -10.39 -18.39 6.96
CA VAL A 324 -9.86 -19.30 5.93
C VAL A 324 -11.02 -20.04 5.29
N ASP A 325 -11.19 -19.88 3.98
CA ASP A 325 -12.11 -20.68 3.16
C ASP A 325 -11.38 -21.94 2.69
N ARG A 326 -10.21 -21.74 2.08
CA ARG A 326 -9.38 -22.79 1.50
C ARG A 326 -7.91 -22.43 1.60
N VAL A 327 -7.07 -23.44 1.82
CA VAL A 327 -5.61 -23.30 1.79
C VAL A 327 -5.01 -24.35 0.86
N ASP A 328 -4.20 -23.93 -0.10
CA ASP A 328 -3.34 -24.78 -0.91
C ASP A 328 -1.89 -24.48 -0.51
N TRP A 329 -1.42 -25.17 0.53
CA TRP A 329 -0.09 -24.95 1.09
C TRP A 329 1.03 -25.38 0.13
N ARG A 330 0.76 -26.26 -0.85
CA ARG A 330 1.75 -26.66 -1.86
C ARG A 330 2.00 -25.57 -2.88
N ARG A 331 0.94 -24.83 -3.24
CA ARG A 331 1.03 -23.66 -4.15
C ARG A 331 1.17 -22.33 -3.41
N HIS A 332 1.27 -22.36 -2.08
CA HIS A 332 1.29 -21.18 -1.23
C HIS A 332 0.11 -20.23 -1.49
N HIS A 333 -1.09 -20.79 -1.69
CA HIS A 333 -2.28 -20.01 -2.03
C HIS A 333 -3.31 -20.09 -0.90
N LEU A 334 -3.83 -18.94 -0.50
CA LEU A 334 -4.76 -18.78 0.61
C LEU A 334 -6.03 -18.07 0.13
N VAL A 335 -7.20 -18.67 0.36
CA VAL A 335 -8.48 -18.03 0.07
C VAL A 335 -9.16 -17.66 1.38
N LEU A 336 -9.48 -16.37 1.53
CA LEU A 336 -10.14 -15.81 2.70
C LEU A 336 -11.55 -15.37 2.38
N VAL A 337 -12.47 -15.58 3.32
CA VAL A 337 -13.75 -14.88 3.39
C VAL A 337 -13.57 -13.67 4.29
N LEU A 338 -13.76 -12.47 3.75
CA LEU A 338 -13.61 -11.24 4.53
C LEU A 338 -14.83 -11.04 5.44
N ALA A 339 -14.58 -10.76 6.72
CA ALA A 339 -15.66 -10.50 7.67
C ALA A 339 -16.19 -9.07 7.46
N GLY A 340 -17.51 -8.93 7.33
CA GLY A 340 -18.16 -7.62 7.42
C GLY A 340 -17.97 -6.67 6.22
N TRP A 341 -17.40 -7.12 5.10
CA TRP A 341 -17.41 -6.31 3.88
C TRP A 341 -18.79 -6.38 3.23
N ALA A 342 -19.70 -5.49 3.65
CA ALA A 342 -20.81 -5.07 2.81
C ALA A 342 -20.30 -3.89 1.96
N PRO A 343 -20.15 -4.01 0.62
CA PRO A 343 -19.89 -2.83 -0.18
C PRO A 343 -21.06 -1.87 0.07
N SER A 344 -20.77 -0.61 0.40
CA SER A 344 -21.84 0.39 0.46
C SER A 344 -22.59 0.33 -0.88
N PRO A 345 -23.92 0.14 -0.90
CA PRO A 345 -24.65 0.23 -2.15
C PRO A 345 -24.33 1.59 -2.78
N PRO A 346 -24.20 1.67 -4.12
CA PRO A 346 -23.96 2.95 -4.79
C PRO A 346 -25.05 3.92 -4.32
N GLY A 347 -24.65 4.95 -3.59
CA GLY A 347 -25.59 5.93 -3.04
C GLY A 347 -26.40 6.51 -4.18
N THR A 348 -27.72 6.31 -4.16
CA THR A 348 -28.64 7.09 -4.99
C THR A 348 -28.56 8.53 -4.51
N GLY A 349 -27.75 9.34 -5.20
CA GLY A 349 -27.67 10.78 -4.96
C GLY A 349 -29.06 11.42 -5.03
N PRO A 350 -29.33 12.48 -4.25
CA PRO A 350 -30.62 13.15 -4.26
C PRO A 350 -30.75 13.99 -5.53
N GLY A 351 -31.54 13.50 -6.49
CA GLY A 351 -31.96 14.30 -7.65
C GLY A 351 -32.05 13.50 -8.93
N SER A 352 -33.11 12.69 -9.08
CA SER A 352 -33.52 12.19 -10.39
C SER A 352 -35.03 11.97 -10.41
N THR A 353 -35.75 12.95 -10.95
CA THR A 353 -37.17 12.89 -11.29
C THR A 353 -37.39 11.82 -12.39
N PRO A 354 -38.50 11.06 -12.41
CA PRO A 354 -38.60 9.86 -13.22
C PRO A 354 -38.92 10.17 -14.70
N ALA A 355 -38.20 9.51 -15.62
CA ALA A 355 -38.59 9.37 -17.01
C ALA A 355 -39.13 7.94 -17.25
N ALA A 356 -40.28 7.86 -17.92
CA ALA A 356 -41.01 6.65 -18.30
C ALA A 356 -40.28 5.84 -19.42
N PRO A 357 -40.70 4.59 -19.71
CA PRO A 357 -39.78 3.53 -20.14
C PRO A 357 -39.63 3.41 -21.66
N ALA A 358 -38.44 3.01 -22.11
CA ALA A 358 -38.23 2.46 -23.45
C ALA A 358 -37.37 1.20 -23.36
N ALA A 359 -37.86 0.16 -24.05
CA ALA A 359 -37.32 -1.19 -24.12
C ALA A 359 -35.93 -1.24 -24.77
N GLY A 360 -35.04 -2.06 -24.21
CA GLY A 360 -33.75 -2.38 -24.82
C GLY A 360 -33.13 -3.62 -24.18
N ARG A 361 -32.92 -4.66 -25.00
CA ARG A 361 -32.30 -5.96 -24.69
C ARG A 361 -30.96 -5.84 -23.94
N PRO A 362 -30.62 -6.78 -23.03
CA PRO A 362 -29.27 -6.86 -22.47
C PRO A 362 -28.27 -7.43 -23.50
N PRO A 363 -27.01 -6.95 -23.52
CA PRO A 363 -25.93 -7.59 -24.28
C PRO A 363 -25.43 -8.86 -23.58
N ALA A 364 -25.02 -9.83 -24.40
CA ALA A 364 -24.52 -11.14 -24.02
C ALA A 364 -23.17 -11.08 -23.26
N PRO A 365 -22.84 -12.10 -22.43
CA PRO A 365 -21.59 -12.15 -21.68
C PRO A 365 -20.37 -12.40 -22.57
N TRP A 366 -19.29 -11.74 -22.20
CA TRP A 366 -17.95 -11.83 -22.79
C TRP A 366 -17.35 -13.22 -22.61
N HIS A 367 -16.95 -13.85 -23.73
CA HIS A 367 -16.15 -15.06 -23.76
C HIS A 367 -14.66 -14.70 -23.61
N VAL A 368 -13.99 -15.34 -22.65
CA VAL A 368 -12.52 -15.35 -22.53
C VAL A 368 -11.98 -16.41 -23.50
N PRO A 369 -11.09 -16.06 -24.45
CA PRO A 369 -10.39 -17.06 -25.25
C PRO A 369 -9.34 -17.78 -24.39
N GLY A 370 -9.39 -19.11 -24.37
CA GLY A 370 -8.32 -19.93 -23.80
C GLY A 370 -7.02 -19.80 -24.60
N PRO A 371 -5.86 -20.16 -23.99
CA PRO A 371 -4.58 -20.09 -24.66
C PRO A 371 -4.52 -21.13 -25.80
N GLY A 372 -4.30 -20.63 -27.00
CA GLY A 372 -4.20 -21.43 -28.22
C GLY A 372 -2.93 -22.28 -28.26
N ASP A 373 -3.12 -23.49 -28.78
CA ASP A 373 -2.11 -24.46 -29.12
C ASP A 373 -1.07 -23.88 -30.10
N ALA A 374 0.19 -23.87 -29.67
CA ALA A 374 1.32 -23.62 -30.56
C ALA A 374 1.73 -24.93 -31.24
N ALA A 375 1.71 -24.89 -32.57
CA ALA A 375 1.96 -26.00 -33.48
C ALA A 375 3.31 -26.69 -33.25
N GLU A 376 3.26 -28.01 -33.04
CA GLU A 376 4.40 -28.92 -33.15
C GLU A 376 4.87 -29.00 -34.62
N ARG A 377 6.14 -28.68 -34.85
CA ARG A 377 6.82 -28.95 -36.11
C ARG A 377 7.44 -30.35 -36.06
N ASN A 378 7.00 -31.18 -37.00
CA ASN A 378 7.56 -32.47 -37.38
C ASN A 378 9.09 -32.41 -37.60
N VAL A 379 9.82 -33.31 -36.95
CA VAL A 379 11.20 -33.72 -37.31
C VAL A 379 11.20 -35.26 -37.45
N PRO A 380 11.76 -35.83 -38.53
CA PRO A 380 11.69 -37.28 -38.80
C PRO A 380 12.71 -38.08 -37.97
N PRO A 381 12.51 -39.41 -37.81
CA PRO A 381 13.28 -40.21 -36.88
C PRO A 381 14.59 -40.73 -37.50
N ALA A 382 15.65 -40.74 -36.68
CA ALA A 382 16.88 -41.49 -36.94
C ALA A 382 16.90 -42.78 -36.09
N ALA A 383 17.46 -43.82 -36.69
CA ALA A 383 17.44 -45.21 -36.24
C ALA A 383 18.59 -45.60 -35.29
N GLY A 384 18.35 -46.69 -34.54
CA GLY A 384 19.34 -47.57 -33.90
C GLY A 384 19.82 -47.10 -32.53
N THR A 385 20.02 -47.91 -31.48
CA THR A 385 20.17 -49.36 -31.25
C THR A 385 20.10 -49.54 -29.72
N GLY A 386 19.31 -50.44 -29.14
CA GLY A 386 19.74 -51.79 -28.73
C GLY A 386 20.34 -51.85 -27.31
N GLY A 387 19.71 -52.55 -26.35
CA GLY A 387 20.36 -52.95 -25.08
C GLY A 387 19.51 -53.12 -23.80
N ASP A 388 18.70 -54.18 -23.75
CA ASP A 388 18.41 -55.13 -22.64
C ASP A 388 18.32 -54.76 -21.14
N ARG A 389 17.15 -55.19 -20.56
CA ARG A 389 16.89 -55.93 -19.28
C ARG A 389 17.25 -55.28 -17.92
N ALA A 390 16.50 -55.41 -16.82
CA ALA A 390 15.32 -56.19 -16.43
C ALA A 390 14.73 -55.60 -15.12
N GLY A 391 13.48 -55.89 -14.77
CA GLY A 391 12.95 -55.61 -13.43
C GLY A 391 11.43 -55.51 -13.35
N SER A 392 10.75 -56.65 -13.42
CA SER A 392 9.30 -56.84 -13.33
C SER A 392 8.71 -56.57 -11.93
N GLY A 393 7.53 -55.95 -11.87
CA GLY A 393 6.62 -55.96 -10.73
C GLY A 393 5.19 -55.65 -11.20
N ARG A 394 4.34 -56.68 -11.23
CA ARG A 394 3.05 -56.78 -11.93
C ARG A 394 1.89 -56.64 -10.94
N ALA A 395 0.82 -55.92 -11.30
CA ALA A 395 -0.55 -56.21 -10.88
C ALA A 395 -1.58 -55.52 -11.81
N THR A 396 -2.26 -56.35 -12.59
CA THR A 396 -3.45 -56.12 -13.43
C THR A 396 -4.72 -56.49 -12.65
N VAL A 397 -5.86 -55.81 -12.88
CA VAL A 397 -7.19 -56.43 -13.18
C VAL A 397 -8.09 -55.38 -13.88
N GLU A 398 -8.91 -55.90 -14.80
CA GLU A 398 -9.72 -55.36 -15.90
C GLU A 398 -11.01 -54.57 -15.58
N PRO A 399 -11.66 -53.98 -16.62
CA PRO A 399 -12.92 -53.23 -16.55
C PRO A 399 -14.17 -53.92 -17.16
N GLY A 400 -15.35 -53.35 -16.83
CA GLY A 400 -16.59 -53.34 -17.64
C GLY A 400 -17.75 -54.21 -17.13
N PRO A 401 -18.98 -54.11 -17.69
CA PRO A 401 -19.60 -53.03 -18.51
C PRO A 401 -21.09 -52.75 -18.15
N GLY A 402 -21.75 -51.85 -18.90
CA GLY A 402 -23.17 -52.05 -19.29
C GLY A 402 -24.18 -50.94 -18.94
N ALA A 403 -24.67 -50.25 -19.98
CA ALA A 403 -25.81 -49.33 -19.97
C ALA A 403 -27.10 -50.02 -20.43
N VAL A 404 -28.29 -49.64 -19.91
CA VAL A 404 -29.59 -49.75 -20.62
C VAL A 404 -30.56 -48.65 -20.14
N ALA A 405 -31.37 -48.16 -21.09
CA ALA A 405 -32.34 -47.05 -21.05
C ALA A 405 -33.71 -47.36 -20.40
N GLY A 406 -34.54 -46.32 -20.16
CA GLY A 406 -36.00 -46.48 -20.06
C GLY A 406 -36.84 -45.37 -19.39
N ALA A 407 -37.41 -44.48 -20.22
CA ALA A 407 -38.80 -43.99 -20.25
C ALA A 407 -39.50 -43.17 -19.12
N SER A 408 -39.99 -42.00 -19.56
CA SER A 408 -41.35 -41.41 -19.41
C SER A 408 -41.86 -40.73 -18.12
N ALA A 409 -42.47 -39.56 -18.37
CA ALA A 409 -43.11 -38.58 -17.47
C ALA A 409 -44.49 -39.03 -16.91
N PRO A 410 -45.19 -38.25 -16.04
CA PRO A 410 -45.92 -37.05 -16.49
C PRO A 410 -45.98 -35.84 -15.50
N VAL A 411 -46.35 -34.69 -16.06
CA VAL A 411 -46.80 -33.42 -15.42
C VAL A 411 -48.34 -33.51 -15.20
N PRO A 412 -48.93 -33.01 -14.10
CA PRO A 412 -49.53 -31.65 -14.02
C PRO A 412 -49.44 -31.03 -12.59
N GLY A 413 -49.70 -29.76 -12.30
CA GLY A 413 -50.27 -28.67 -13.07
C GLY A 413 -50.25 -27.39 -12.23
N THR A 414 -50.48 -26.28 -12.90
CA THR A 414 -50.54 -24.89 -12.41
C THR A 414 -51.76 -24.61 -11.52
N SER A 415 -51.59 -23.82 -10.46
CA SER A 415 -52.66 -22.95 -9.93
C SER A 415 -52.10 -21.56 -9.57
N LEU A 416 -52.66 -20.57 -10.25
CA LEU A 416 -52.64 -19.14 -9.93
C LEU A 416 -53.68 -18.87 -8.84
N GLY A 417 -53.33 -18.10 -7.81
CA GLY A 417 -54.27 -17.70 -6.77
C GLY A 417 -53.75 -16.56 -5.87
N GLY A 418 -53.98 -15.32 -6.32
CA GLY A 418 -54.51 -14.21 -5.52
C GLY A 418 -53.86 -13.80 -4.19
N ARG A 419 -53.07 -12.71 -4.28
CA ARG A 419 -53.31 -11.40 -3.61
C ARG A 419 -53.65 -11.39 -2.11
N GLY A 420 -52.69 -10.92 -1.31
CA GLY A 420 -52.91 -10.37 0.02
C GLY A 420 -51.72 -9.50 0.43
N THR A 421 -51.88 -8.18 0.31
CA THR A 421 -50.96 -7.14 0.77
C THR A 421 -50.73 -7.25 2.27
N GLN A 422 -49.48 -7.46 2.69
CA GLN A 422 -49.05 -7.14 4.04
C GLN A 422 -47.73 -6.38 3.97
N GLU A 423 -47.91 -5.06 3.95
CA GLU A 423 -46.90 -4.05 4.18
C GLU A 423 -46.63 -4.02 5.69
N GLY A 424 -45.35 -4.00 6.08
CA GLY A 424 -44.94 -3.77 7.47
C GLY A 424 -44.20 -4.94 8.14
N GLN A 425 -42.92 -5.08 7.82
CA GLN A 425 -41.82 -5.28 8.77
C GLN A 425 -40.54 -5.44 7.95
N ASP A 426 -39.65 -4.45 8.03
CA ASP A 426 -38.29 -4.52 7.48
C ASP A 426 -37.57 -5.71 8.14
N ALA A 427 -37.60 -6.86 7.46
CA ALA A 427 -36.77 -7.99 7.83
C ALA A 427 -35.31 -7.51 7.80
N PRO A 428 -34.49 -7.82 8.82
CA PRO A 428 -33.07 -7.48 8.81
C PRO A 428 -32.47 -7.98 7.48
N GLY A 429 -31.95 -7.03 6.70
CA GLY A 429 -31.51 -7.27 5.33
C GLY A 429 -30.62 -8.50 5.27
N ALA A 430 -30.94 -9.42 4.36
CA ALA A 430 -30.16 -10.64 4.18
C ALA A 430 -28.67 -10.28 4.09
N PRO A 431 -27.78 -11.01 4.79
CA PRO A 431 -26.36 -10.70 4.78
C PRO A 431 -25.87 -10.66 3.32
N GLY A 432 -25.21 -9.55 2.95
CA GLY A 432 -24.67 -9.38 1.61
C GLY A 432 -23.74 -10.55 1.23
N PRO A 433 -23.52 -10.79 -0.08
CA PRO A 433 -22.69 -11.89 -0.53
C PRO A 433 -21.29 -11.78 0.07
N ALA A 434 -20.80 -12.88 0.64
CA ALA A 434 -19.51 -12.92 1.28
C ALA A 434 -18.37 -12.69 0.25
N VAL A 435 -17.55 -11.67 0.47
CA VAL A 435 -16.40 -11.35 -0.39
C VAL A 435 -15.29 -12.38 -0.16
N ARG A 436 -14.88 -13.08 -1.22
CA ARG A 436 -13.75 -14.03 -1.19
C ARG A 436 -12.53 -13.42 -1.86
N VAL A 437 -11.38 -13.47 -1.19
CA VAL A 437 -10.11 -12.97 -1.70
C VAL A 437 -9.08 -14.10 -1.74
N ALA A 438 -8.47 -14.27 -2.91
CA ALA A 438 -7.40 -15.22 -3.15
C ALA A 438 -6.05 -14.47 -3.04
N LEU A 439 -5.16 -15.00 -2.19
CA LEU A 439 -3.89 -14.37 -1.85
C LEU A 439 -2.74 -15.35 -2.08
N GLN A 440 -1.66 -14.85 -2.68
CA GLN A 440 -0.38 -15.55 -2.71
C GLN A 440 0.31 -15.38 -1.37
N VAL A 441 0.89 -16.43 -0.81
CA VAL A 441 1.71 -16.38 0.41
C VAL A 441 3.18 -16.45 0.01
N GLU A 442 3.99 -15.57 0.57
CA GLU A 442 5.42 -15.52 0.25
C GLU A 442 6.15 -16.75 0.79
N PRO A 443 7.16 -17.28 0.07
CA PRO A 443 8.12 -18.20 0.64
C PRO A 443 8.78 -17.57 1.87
N GLY A 444 8.76 -18.27 3.00
CA GLY A 444 9.29 -17.75 4.27
C GLY A 444 8.34 -16.83 5.05
N ALA A 445 7.10 -16.63 4.57
CA ALA A 445 6.09 -15.91 5.34
C ALA A 445 5.93 -16.52 6.74
N THR A 446 5.90 -15.66 7.75
CA THR A 446 5.76 -16.12 9.14
C THR A 446 4.32 -16.55 9.38
N VAL A 447 4.11 -17.83 9.72
CA VAL A 447 2.79 -18.37 10.03
C VAL A 447 2.72 -18.69 11.51
N GLN A 448 1.73 -18.14 12.20
CA GLN A 448 1.42 -18.48 13.58
C GLN A 448 -0.01 -19.01 13.68
N VAL A 449 -0.22 -20.11 14.41
CA VAL A 449 -1.54 -20.68 14.69
C VAL A 449 -1.70 -20.79 16.19
N ASN A 450 -2.68 -20.07 16.75
CA ASN A 450 -2.91 -19.96 18.20
C ASN A 450 -1.63 -19.52 18.95
N GLY A 451 -0.96 -18.47 18.47
CA GLY A 451 0.24 -17.91 19.08
C GLY A 451 1.54 -18.68 18.79
N ARG A 452 1.47 -19.91 18.26
CA ARG A 452 2.64 -20.75 18.00
C ARG A 452 3.09 -20.66 16.56
N SER A 453 4.40 -20.62 16.34
CA SER A 453 4.98 -20.76 15.00
C SER A 453 4.51 -22.06 14.34
N GLY A 454 4.06 -21.96 13.09
CA GLY A 454 3.49 -23.06 12.32
C GLY A 454 3.79 -22.92 10.83
N SER A 455 3.07 -23.69 10.02
CA SER A 455 3.15 -23.64 8.56
C SER A 455 1.75 -23.49 7.96
N LEU A 456 1.66 -23.15 6.66
CA LEU A 456 0.38 -23.07 5.96
C LEU A 456 -0.42 -24.38 6.02
N ALA A 457 0.26 -25.54 6.10
CA ALA A 457 -0.40 -26.84 6.22
C ALA A 457 -1.14 -27.01 7.57
N ALA A 458 -0.84 -26.18 8.58
CA ALA A 458 -1.52 -26.21 9.87
C ALA A 458 -2.87 -25.47 9.84
N LEU A 459 -3.13 -24.64 8.84
CA LEU A 459 -4.38 -23.89 8.67
C LEU A 459 -5.52 -24.81 8.25
N ARG A 460 -6.72 -24.51 8.72
CA ARG A 460 -7.96 -25.23 8.38
C ARG A 460 -9.02 -24.24 7.92
N PRO A 461 -9.93 -24.66 7.01
CA PRO A 461 -11.15 -23.92 6.75
C PRO A 461 -11.87 -23.58 8.07
N GLY A 462 -12.31 -22.33 8.22
CA GLY A 462 -12.92 -21.82 9.44
C GLY A 462 -11.95 -21.16 10.44
N ASP A 463 -10.63 -21.32 10.29
CA ASP A 463 -9.67 -20.59 11.13
C ASP A 463 -9.83 -19.08 10.87
N ARG A 464 -9.90 -18.28 11.95
CA ARG A 464 -9.87 -16.81 11.83
C ARG A 464 -8.45 -16.39 11.55
N VAL A 465 -8.23 -15.48 10.62
CA VAL A 465 -6.88 -15.02 10.27
C VAL A 465 -6.78 -13.52 10.19
N SER A 466 -5.62 -13.03 10.60
CA SER A 466 -5.11 -11.69 10.32
C SER A 466 -3.85 -11.87 9.48
N VAL A 467 -3.87 -11.40 8.24
CA VAL A 467 -2.73 -11.47 7.33
C VAL A 467 -2.15 -10.08 7.13
N THR A 468 -0.84 -9.97 7.18
CA THR A 468 -0.11 -8.78 6.77
C THR A 468 0.38 -8.99 5.33
N LEU A 469 0.04 -8.06 4.45
CA LEU A 469 0.40 -8.09 3.04
C LEU A 469 1.68 -7.29 2.77
N ARG A 470 2.41 -7.69 1.74
CA ARG A 470 3.48 -6.89 1.14
C ARG A 470 2.86 -5.85 0.22
N ARG A 471 3.25 -4.59 0.37
CA ARG A 471 2.66 -3.49 -0.42
C ARG A 471 2.90 -3.69 -1.92
N ALA A 472 4.12 -4.05 -2.31
CA ALA A 472 4.51 -4.14 -3.71
C ALA A 472 3.81 -5.27 -4.48
N THR A 473 3.49 -6.39 -3.82
CA THR A 473 3.00 -7.62 -4.48
C THR A 473 1.58 -7.99 -4.06
N GLY A 474 1.07 -7.44 -2.95
CA GLY A 474 -0.16 -7.91 -2.30
C GLY A 474 -0.04 -9.30 -1.68
N ALA A 475 1.16 -9.90 -1.66
CA ALA A 475 1.37 -11.24 -1.13
C ALA A 475 1.40 -11.25 0.41
N VAL A 476 0.97 -12.34 1.03
CA VAL A 476 0.98 -12.52 2.48
C VAL A 476 2.40 -12.81 2.96
N ARG A 477 2.94 -11.93 3.80
CA ARG A 477 4.27 -12.09 4.42
C ARG A 477 4.22 -12.48 5.89
N GLN A 478 3.09 -12.21 6.55
CA GLN A 478 2.81 -12.67 7.90
C GLN A 478 1.35 -13.10 7.99
N LEU A 479 1.12 -14.23 8.65
CA LEU A 479 -0.20 -14.80 8.86
C LEU A 479 -0.33 -15.22 10.32
N ARG A 480 -1.32 -14.66 11.01
CA ARG A 480 -1.71 -15.09 12.35
C ARG A 480 -3.09 -15.69 12.28
N ALA A 481 -3.21 -16.95 12.67
CA ALA A 481 -4.46 -17.70 12.69
C ALA A 481 -4.88 -18.01 14.13
N ALA A 482 -6.19 -17.91 14.37
CA ALA A 482 -6.84 -18.29 15.61
C ALA A 482 -7.90 -19.35 15.28
N ARG A 483 -7.67 -20.56 15.79
CA ARG A 483 -8.61 -21.67 15.73
C ARG A 483 -9.51 -21.63 16.95
N ILE A 484 -10.76 -21.24 16.73
CA ILE A 484 -11.78 -21.21 17.77
C ILE A 484 -11.98 -22.63 18.33
N SER A 485 -11.70 -22.78 19.62
CA SER A 485 -11.78 -24.05 20.35
C SER A 485 -12.85 -24.04 21.43
N VAL A 486 -13.22 -22.85 21.92
CA VAL A 486 -14.28 -22.67 22.92
C VAL A 486 -15.30 -21.68 22.39
N ARG A 487 -16.57 -22.00 22.58
CA ARG A 487 -17.72 -21.12 22.35
C ARG A 487 -18.61 -21.13 23.58
N GLY A 488 -19.16 -19.98 23.92
CA GLY A 488 -20.10 -19.88 25.02
C GLY A 488 -20.40 -18.44 25.40
N GLN A 489 -20.88 -18.25 26.62
CA GLN A 489 -21.21 -16.92 27.16
C GLN A 489 -20.26 -16.53 28.29
N VAL A 490 -19.81 -15.29 28.30
CA VAL A 490 -19.02 -14.73 29.40
C VAL A 490 -19.87 -14.75 30.66
N VAL A 491 -19.38 -15.40 31.72
CA VAL A 491 -20.00 -15.41 33.05
C VAL A 491 -19.38 -14.37 33.95
N ALA A 492 -18.05 -14.28 33.92
CA ALA A 492 -17.28 -13.35 34.73
C ALA A 492 -15.93 -13.05 34.09
N VAL A 493 -15.42 -11.85 34.35
CA VAL A 493 -14.10 -11.40 33.92
C VAL A 493 -13.33 -10.95 35.16
N ASP A 494 -12.20 -11.59 35.46
CA ASP A 494 -11.30 -11.23 36.55
C ASP A 494 -10.08 -10.50 35.97
N LEU A 495 -10.11 -9.16 36.04
CA LEU A 495 -9.07 -8.30 35.48
C LEU A 495 -7.74 -8.38 36.22
N LEU A 496 -7.79 -8.67 37.53
CA LEU A 496 -6.57 -8.76 38.35
C LEU A 496 -5.75 -9.99 37.98
N ARG A 497 -6.43 -11.09 37.63
CA ARG A 497 -5.77 -12.35 37.24
C ARG A 497 -5.70 -12.57 35.74
N GLY A 498 -6.33 -11.70 34.95
CA GLY A 498 -6.48 -11.89 33.50
C GLY A 498 -7.26 -13.16 33.17
N VAL A 499 -8.28 -13.53 33.95
CA VAL A 499 -9.04 -14.77 33.78
C VAL A 499 -10.45 -14.48 33.29
N ILE A 500 -10.88 -15.19 32.24
CA ILE A 500 -12.29 -15.20 31.80
C ILE A 500 -12.96 -16.50 32.22
N THR A 501 -14.18 -16.38 32.73
CA THR A 501 -15.05 -17.53 33.04
C THR A 501 -16.14 -17.59 31.97
N VAL A 502 -16.23 -18.71 31.26
CA VAL A 502 -17.17 -18.87 30.14
C VAL A 502 -18.06 -20.08 30.39
N ARG A 503 -19.37 -19.90 30.20
CA ARG A 503 -20.36 -20.98 30.19
C ARG A 503 -20.46 -21.53 28.77
N THR A 504 -20.03 -22.76 28.60
CA THR A 504 -20.12 -23.53 27.35
C THR A 504 -21.31 -24.49 27.42
N GLY A 505 -21.59 -25.20 26.32
CA GLY A 505 -22.58 -26.29 26.32
C GLY A 505 -22.21 -27.46 27.24
N SER A 506 -20.96 -27.61 27.64
CA SER A 506 -20.48 -28.69 28.53
C SER A 506 -20.33 -28.29 30.00
N GLY A 507 -20.53 -27.01 30.34
CA GLY A 507 -20.41 -26.52 31.71
C GLY A 507 -19.77 -25.13 31.80
N ILE A 508 -19.21 -24.81 32.96
CA ILE A 508 -18.50 -23.53 33.18
C ILE A 508 -17.01 -23.82 33.26
N GLY A 509 -16.22 -23.15 32.42
CA GLY A 509 -14.77 -23.23 32.43
C GLY A 509 -14.11 -21.88 32.72
N ARG A 510 -12.82 -21.91 33.04
CA ARG A 510 -11.98 -20.73 33.31
C ARG A 510 -10.74 -20.79 32.45
N TRP A 511 -10.40 -19.68 31.81
CA TRP A 511 -9.22 -19.55 30.96
C TRP A 511 -8.45 -18.30 31.33
N VAL A 512 -7.13 -18.44 31.44
CA VAL A 512 -6.20 -17.31 31.52
C VAL A 512 -6.07 -16.70 30.13
N ILE A 513 -6.14 -15.39 30.02
CA ILE A 513 -5.91 -14.64 28.79
C ILE A 513 -4.41 -14.34 28.72
N GLY A 514 -3.76 -14.80 27.66
CA GLY A 514 -2.35 -14.51 27.42
C GLY A 514 -2.11 -13.00 27.34
N THR A 515 -0.93 -12.53 27.75
CA THR A 515 -0.56 -11.10 27.71
C THR A 515 -0.61 -10.53 26.29
N ASP A 516 -0.32 -11.37 25.30
CA ASP A 516 -0.33 -11.00 23.88
C ASP A 516 -1.60 -11.46 23.16
N ALA A 517 -2.64 -11.83 23.91
CA ALA A 517 -3.89 -12.30 23.32
C ALA A 517 -4.58 -11.17 22.55
N VAL A 518 -5.02 -11.48 21.34
CA VAL A 518 -5.85 -10.55 20.56
C VAL A 518 -7.28 -10.60 21.13
N ILE A 519 -7.77 -9.47 21.61
CA ILE A 519 -9.12 -9.35 22.15
C ILE A 519 -9.93 -8.44 21.23
N LEU A 520 -11.03 -8.98 20.71
CA LEU A 520 -11.99 -8.27 19.91
C LEU A 520 -13.35 -8.25 20.62
N ARG A 521 -14.11 -7.19 20.44
CA ARG A 521 -15.54 -7.12 20.78
C ARG A 521 -16.30 -6.58 19.59
N ASP A 522 -17.26 -7.34 19.09
CA ASP A 522 -18.05 -7.00 17.90
C ASP A 522 -17.18 -6.70 16.66
N GLY A 523 -16.04 -7.39 16.54
CA GLY A 523 -15.07 -7.21 15.45
C GLY A 523 -14.09 -6.05 15.62
N ALA A 524 -14.27 -5.19 16.64
CA ALA A 524 -13.34 -4.11 16.95
C ALA A 524 -12.31 -4.54 18.00
N GLY A 525 -11.11 -3.96 17.96
CA GLY A 525 -10.10 -4.16 19.00
C GLY A 525 -10.62 -3.72 20.37
N ALA A 526 -10.46 -4.57 21.39
CA ALA A 526 -11.01 -4.36 22.71
C ALA A 526 -10.01 -4.76 23.81
N ARG A 527 -10.28 -4.35 25.04
CA ARG A 527 -9.57 -4.81 26.24
C ARG A 527 -10.37 -5.91 26.91
N LEU A 528 -9.71 -6.71 27.76
CA LEU A 528 -10.40 -7.70 28.58
C LEU A 528 -11.51 -7.06 29.44
N ALA A 529 -11.27 -5.85 29.93
CA ALA A 529 -12.22 -5.03 30.68
C ALA A 529 -13.45 -4.59 29.89
N ASP A 530 -13.46 -4.74 28.57
CA ASP A 530 -14.61 -4.38 27.73
C ASP A 530 -15.59 -5.56 27.61
N LEU A 531 -15.18 -6.80 27.88
CA LEU A 531 -16.10 -7.93 27.86
C LEU A 531 -17.05 -7.87 29.06
N ARG A 532 -18.32 -8.19 28.84
CA ARG A 532 -19.38 -8.12 29.85
C ARG A 532 -19.97 -9.51 30.10
N PRO A 533 -20.38 -9.84 31.34
CA PRO A 533 -21.21 -11.00 31.58
C PRO A 533 -22.45 -11.00 30.68
N GLY A 534 -22.71 -12.12 30.01
CA GLY A 534 -23.77 -12.27 29.01
C GLY A 534 -23.32 -12.15 27.56
N ASP A 535 -22.15 -11.57 27.28
CA ASP A 535 -21.59 -11.52 25.92
C ASP A 535 -21.35 -12.95 25.41
N GLY A 536 -21.70 -13.22 24.14
CA GLY A 536 -21.21 -14.40 23.44
C GLY A 536 -19.70 -14.29 23.24
N VAL A 537 -18.96 -15.40 23.34
CA VAL A 537 -17.50 -15.38 23.23
C VAL A 537 -16.96 -16.59 22.49
N TRP A 538 -15.98 -16.33 21.62
CA TRP A 538 -15.16 -17.33 20.95
C TRP A 538 -13.73 -17.23 21.45
N LEU A 539 -13.18 -18.34 21.96
CA LEU A 539 -11.77 -18.41 22.39
C LEU A 539 -10.97 -19.30 21.46
N ALA A 540 -9.79 -18.84 21.03
CA ALA A 540 -8.75 -19.74 20.53
C ALA A 540 -7.74 -19.99 21.64
N LEU A 541 -7.47 -21.27 21.89
CA LEU A 541 -6.60 -21.69 22.97
C LEU A 541 -5.20 -22.01 22.43
N GLU A 542 -4.18 -21.45 23.09
CA GLU A 542 -2.80 -21.85 22.90
C GLU A 542 -2.49 -23.11 23.72
N ALA A 543 -3.00 -23.17 24.95
CA ALA A 543 -2.96 -24.33 25.83
C ALA A 543 -4.34 -24.55 26.47
N PRO A 544 -4.64 -25.73 27.06
CA PRO A 544 -5.99 -26.05 27.56
C PRO A 544 -6.62 -24.98 28.47
N SER A 545 -5.81 -24.23 29.21
CA SER A 545 -6.23 -23.15 30.12
C SER A 545 -5.71 -21.76 29.73
N LEU A 546 -5.10 -21.59 28.56
CA LEU A 546 -4.50 -20.34 28.09
C LEU A 546 -5.10 -19.94 26.73
N ALA A 547 -5.85 -18.84 26.71
CA ALA A 547 -6.43 -18.27 25.50
C ALA A 547 -5.48 -17.26 24.85
N SER A 548 -5.21 -17.41 23.55
CA SER A 548 -4.41 -16.48 22.74
C SER A 548 -5.28 -15.55 21.87
N TYR A 549 -6.59 -15.81 21.81
CA TYR A 549 -7.55 -14.99 21.08
C TYR A 549 -8.90 -15.04 21.80
N VAL A 550 -9.57 -13.89 21.87
CA VAL A 550 -10.90 -13.74 22.44
C VAL A 550 -11.72 -12.83 21.52
N GLU A 551 -12.87 -13.28 21.04
CA GLU A 551 -13.83 -12.43 20.33
C GLU A 551 -15.14 -12.45 21.11
N GLY A 552 -15.50 -11.32 21.72
CA GLY A 552 -16.80 -11.10 22.33
C GLY A 552 -17.81 -10.59 21.31
N ARG A 553 -19.08 -10.93 21.48
CA ARG A 553 -20.21 -10.28 20.81
C ARG A 553 -21.24 -9.83 21.83
N THR A 554 -21.72 -8.60 21.64
CA THR A 554 -22.73 -8.01 22.51
C THR A 554 -24.05 -8.75 22.36
N GLY A 555 -24.61 -9.17 23.50
CA GLY A 555 -25.88 -9.89 23.56
C GLY A 555 -25.70 -11.41 23.74
N PRO A 556 -26.77 -12.10 24.18
CA PRO A 556 -26.72 -13.54 24.35
C PRO A 556 -26.37 -14.20 23.02
N GLU A 557 -25.41 -15.13 23.03
CA GLU A 557 -25.13 -15.98 21.87
C GLU A 557 -26.47 -16.56 21.40
N GLU A 558 -26.89 -16.19 20.19
CA GLU A 558 -28.08 -16.72 19.55
C GLU A 558 -27.83 -18.22 19.43
N GLN A 559 -28.39 -18.97 20.38
CA GLN A 559 -28.12 -20.38 20.54
C GLN A 559 -28.46 -21.01 19.18
N PRO A 560 -27.49 -21.67 18.50
CA PRO A 560 -27.76 -22.21 17.18
C PRO A 560 -29.02 -23.06 17.31
N PRO A 561 -30.03 -22.86 16.44
CA PRO A 561 -31.35 -23.45 16.62
C PRO A 561 -31.14 -24.93 16.88
N GLY A 562 -31.56 -25.37 18.06
CA GLY A 562 -31.21 -26.70 18.58
C GLY A 562 -31.51 -27.74 17.51
N GLY A 563 -30.46 -28.37 17.00
CA GLY A 563 -30.60 -29.61 16.24
C GLY A 563 -31.15 -30.65 17.19
N ALA A 564 -32.48 -30.81 17.16
CA ALA A 564 -33.20 -31.90 17.81
C ALA A 564 -32.96 -33.20 17.04
#